data_AF-A0A522F5V9-F1
#
_entry.id   AF-A0A522F5V9-F1
#
_cell.length_a   1.000
_cell.length_b   1.000
_cell.length_c   1.000
_cell.angle_alpha   90.00
_cell.angle_beta   90.00
_cell.angle_gamma   90.00
#
_symmetry.space_group_name_H-M   'P 1'
#
loop_
_entity.id
_entity.type
_entity.pdbx_description
1 polymer ?
#
loop_
_entity_poly.entity_id
_entity_poly.type
_entity_poly.pdbx_seq_one_letter_code
_entity_poly.pdbx_strand_id
1 'polypeptide(L)'
;MRKGYDVLKSSPKELKDSNKVEVEVLDVKSMVNGRGELGNVKTPNKVSVDSLIEETSNRSNNLRERMKVILDSIGENWFEFSVNAWNIYSNKLYSDWGFDSTKSYVESDLVEKGVEYRVFMYRVQMGKTISQLNIEKKQVDNLGWSKFKEASLLLDNSMGEKEVKEVLDVVSQMNLREVEDYVKQERTKKEGGTPVKYSKLSFSFNEEQTETVEEALDTAMELLSLDKENAISKNIALEYICAEWSLNHNEDLAKTVKDKIRNGEVKTTSDRVGHKKHIQTEVEGS
;
A
#
# COMPACT_ATOMS: atom_id res chain seq x y z
N MET A 1 -45.24 4.67 -15.90
CA MET A 1 -44.30 5.17 -16.93
C MET A 1 -42.91 5.21 -16.32
N ARG A 2 -42.08 4.18 -16.56
CA ARG A 2 -40.67 4.14 -16.16
C ARG A 2 -39.84 4.12 -17.44
N LYS A 3 -38.93 5.09 -17.60
CA LYS A 3 -38.01 5.18 -18.74
C LYS A 3 -36.88 4.17 -18.52
N GLY A 4 -36.71 3.26 -19.47
CA GLY A 4 -35.59 2.32 -19.51
C GLY A 4 -34.31 3.04 -19.94
N TYR A 5 -33.20 2.68 -19.32
CA TYR A 5 -31.86 3.07 -19.75
C TYR A 5 -31.33 2.00 -20.70
N ASP A 6 -31.13 2.39 -21.97
CA ASP A 6 -30.41 1.60 -22.96
C ASP A 6 -28.91 1.61 -22.64
N VAL A 7 -28.37 0.43 -22.34
CA VAL A 7 -26.93 0.20 -22.20
C VAL A 7 -26.37 -0.08 -23.58
N LEU A 8 -25.68 0.91 -24.15
CA LEU A 8 -24.90 0.78 -25.37
C LEU A 8 -23.72 -0.17 -25.14
N LYS A 9 -23.76 -1.33 -25.79
CA LYS A 9 -22.61 -2.24 -25.95
C LYS A 9 -21.65 -1.65 -26.97
N SER A 10 -20.51 -1.14 -26.52
CA SER A 10 -19.38 -0.83 -27.39
C SER A 10 -18.52 -2.09 -27.57
N SER A 11 -18.35 -2.51 -28.83
CA SER A 11 -17.49 -3.63 -29.22
C SER A 11 -16.00 -3.34 -28.95
N PRO A 12 -15.18 -4.35 -28.63
CA PRO A 12 -13.73 -4.18 -28.48
C PRO A 12 -13.08 -3.87 -29.83
N LYS A 13 -12.26 -2.81 -29.88
CA LYS A 13 -11.37 -2.53 -31.01
C LYS A 13 -10.20 -3.52 -30.97
N GLU A 14 -10.05 -4.29 -32.04
CA GLU A 14 -8.84 -5.06 -32.34
C GLU A 14 -7.62 -4.12 -32.44
N LEU A 15 -6.62 -4.37 -31.58
CA LEU A 15 -5.30 -3.76 -31.69
C LEU A 15 -4.43 -4.68 -32.55
N LYS A 16 -4.14 -4.22 -33.77
CA LYS A 16 -3.18 -4.85 -34.70
C LYS A 16 -1.75 -4.44 -34.36
N ASP A 17 -0.92 -5.47 -34.25
CA ASP A 17 0.47 -5.63 -34.66
C ASP A 17 1.55 -4.56 -34.39
N SER A 18 2.69 -5.13 -33.95
CA SER A 18 4.06 -4.80 -34.35
C SER A 18 4.73 -3.57 -33.74
N ASN A 19 5.44 -3.80 -32.62
CA ASN A 19 6.66 -3.07 -32.31
C ASN A 19 7.82 -4.06 -32.24
N LYS A 20 8.54 -4.16 -33.35
CA LYS A 20 9.85 -4.81 -33.44
C LYS A 20 10.86 -3.81 -32.88
N VAL A 21 11.28 -3.99 -31.63
CA VAL A 21 12.30 -3.15 -31.00
C VAL A 21 13.66 -3.60 -31.52
N GLU A 22 14.26 -2.82 -32.41
CA GLU A 22 15.70 -2.91 -32.70
C GLU A 22 16.45 -2.25 -31.54
N VAL A 23 17.25 -3.04 -30.82
CA VAL A 23 18.16 -2.54 -29.78
C VAL A 23 19.43 -2.09 -30.49
N GLU A 24 19.55 -0.77 -30.71
CA GLU A 24 20.81 -0.14 -31.12
C GLU A 24 21.81 -0.23 -29.95
N VAL A 25 22.84 -1.06 -30.10
CA VAL A 25 23.98 -1.08 -29.19
C VAL A 25 24.85 0.12 -29.53
N LEU A 26 24.75 1.18 -28.73
CA LEU A 26 25.62 2.36 -28.81
C LEU A 26 27.07 1.96 -28.57
N ASP A 27 27.85 1.94 -29.66
CA ASP A 27 29.30 1.75 -29.67
C ASP A 27 30.00 3.01 -29.14
N VAL A 28 30.40 2.99 -27.86
CA VAL A 28 31.15 4.07 -27.23
C VAL A 28 32.60 3.99 -27.69
N LYS A 29 32.92 4.59 -28.83
CA LYS A 29 34.31 4.85 -29.24
C LYS A 29 34.89 6.00 -28.43
N SER A 30 35.59 5.64 -27.35
CA SER A 30 36.50 6.52 -26.63
C SER A 30 37.62 7.00 -27.55
N MET A 31 37.79 8.32 -27.64
CA MET A 31 38.99 8.97 -28.15
C MET A 31 40.17 8.65 -27.23
N VAL A 32 41.05 7.74 -27.67
CA VAL A 32 42.39 7.57 -27.11
C VAL A 32 43.40 7.71 -28.25
N ASN A 33 44.06 8.86 -28.30
CA ASN A 33 45.23 9.08 -29.12
C ASN A 33 46.41 8.33 -28.50
N GLY A 34 46.66 7.11 -28.98
CA GLY A 34 47.84 6.33 -28.65
C GLY A 34 48.21 5.42 -29.80
N ARG A 35 49.24 5.80 -30.58
CA ARG A 35 49.88 4.93 -31.58
C ARG A 35 50.55 3.76 -30.83
N GLY A 36 49.82 2.66 -30.70
CA GLY A 36 50.32 1.36 -30.24
C GLY A 36 49.95 0.30 -31.26
N GLU A 37 50.85 -0.65 -31.45
CA GLU A 37 50.88 -1.69 -32.48
C GLU A 37 49.54 -2.42 -32.70
N LEU A 38 49.24 -2.69 -33.98
CA LEU A 38 48.07 -3.44 -34.44
C LEU A 38 48.17 -4.92 -34.01
N GLY A 39 47.81 -5.19 -32.75
CA GLY A 39 47.50 -6.54 -32.28
C GLY A 39 46.21 -7.04 -32.93
N ASN A 40 46.22 -8.28 -33.41
CA ASN A 40 45.07 -8.99 -33.96
C ASN A 40 43.81 -8.80 -33.09
N VAL A 41 42.87 -7.98 -33.58
CA VAL A 41 41.55 -7.80 -32.96
C VAL A 41 40.78 -9.11 -33.17
N LYS A 42 40.69 -9.93 -32.12
CA LYS A 42 39.78 -11.08 -32.09
C LYS A 42 38.37 -10.54 -32.35
N THR A 43 37.76 -10.99 -33.43
CA THR A 43 36.37 -10.70 -33.75
C THR A 43 35.47 -11.11 -32.57
N PRO A 44 34.49 -10.26 -32.18
CA PRO A 44 33.58 -10.56 -31.08
C PRO A 44 32.80 -11.84 -31.41
N ASN A 45 32.82 -12.79 -30.48
CA ASN A 45 32.05 -14.04 -30.56
C ASN A 45 30.57 -13.67 -30.73
N LYS A 46 29.94 -14.09 -31.83
CA LYS A 46 28.49 -13.95 -32.02
C LYS A 46 27.78 -14.83 -31.00
N VAL A 47 27.41 -14.25 -29.86
CA VAL A 47 26.49 -14.90 -28.91
C VAL A 47 25.10 -14.93 -29.55
N SER A 48 24.49 -16.11 -29.61
CA SER A 48 23.15 -16.26 -30.19
C SER A 48 22.09 -15.65 -29.26
N VAL A 49 21.14 -14.90 -29.81
CA VAL A 49 20.02 -14.28 -29.06
C VAL A 49 19.21 -15.35 -28.31
N ASP A 50 19.05 -16.53 -28.91
CA ASP A 50 18.32 -17.65 -28.29
C ASP A 50 18.99 -18.12 -26.98
N SER A 51 20.33 -18.11 -26.92
CA SER A 51 21.07 -18.50 -25.70
C SER A 51 20.90 -17.49 -24.56
N LEU A 52 20.77 -16.20 -24.88
CA LEU A 52 20.54 -15.14 -23.88
C LEU A 52 19.11 -15.18 -23.32
N ILE A 53 18.13 -15.54 -24.15
CA ILE A 53 16.74 -15.71 -23.73
C ILE A 53 16.62 -16.90 -22.77
N GLU A 54 17.28 -18.02 -23.10
CA GLU A 54 17.27 -19.22 -22.27
C GLU A 54 17.94 -18.99 -20.90
N GLU A 55 19.08 -18.28 -20.86
CA GLU A 55 19.78 -17.95 -19.61
C GLU A 55 18.94 -17.02 -18.71
N THR A 56 18.24 -16.04 -19.31
CA THR A 56 17.36 -15.12 -18.57
C THR A 56 16.13 -15.83 -18.00
N SER A 57 15.51 -16.72 -18.79
CA SER A 57 14.36 -17.53 -18.35
C SER A 57 14.73 -18.48 -17.21
N ASN A 58 15.87 -19.18 -17.33
CA ASN A 58 16.38 -20.07 -16.28
C ASN A 58 16.66 -19.32 -14.97
N ARG A 59 17.22 -18.11 -15.05
CA ARG A 59 17.46 -17.26 -13.88
C ARG A 59 16.16 -16.83 -13.20
N SER A 60 15.14 -16.46 -13.97
CA SER A 60 13.82 -16.05 -13.47
C SER A 60 13.11 -17.20 -12.74
N ASN A 61 13.06 -18.38 -13.37
CA ASN A 61 12.45 -19.57 -12.76
C ASN A 61 13.17 -20.03 -11.48
N ASN A 62 14.51 -19.95 -11.47
CA ASN A 62 15.29 -20.24 -10.27
C ASN A 62 14.92 -19.31 -9.10
N LEU A 63 14.68 -18.03 -9.37
CA LEU A 63 14.25 -17.07 -8.35
C LEU A 63 12.86 -17.41 -7.77
N ARG A 64 11.91 -17.82 -8.62
CA ARG A 64 10.56 -18.23 -8.21
C ARG A 64 10.59 -19.40 -7.22
N GLU A 65 11.39 -20.42 -7.51
CA GLU A 65 11.52 -21.59 -6.61
C GLU A 65 12.31 -21.24 -5.34
N ARG A 66 13.37 -20.43 -5.44
CA ARG A 66 14.09 -19.93 -4.27
C ARG A 66 13.19 -19.15 -3.32
N MET A 67 12.24 -18.39 -3.84
CA MET A 67 11.24 -17.69 -3.02
C MET A 67 10.40 -18.65 -2.20
N LYS A 68 9.92 -19.74 -2.80
CA LYS A 68 9.13 -20.76 -2.07
C LYS A 68 9.91 -21.40 -0.94
N VAL A 69 11.21 -21.70 -1.16
CA VAL A 69 12.10 -22.25 -0.13
C VAL A 69 12.34 -21.26 1.01
N ILE A 70 12.54 -19.97 0.68
CA ILE A 70 12.76 -18.92 1.68
C ILE A 70 11.52 -18.75 2.58
N LEU A 71 10.31 -18.94 2.04
CA LEU A 71 9.06 -18.77 2.79
C LEU A 71 8.86 -19.80 3.90
N ASP A 72 9.44 -20.99 3.77
CA ASP A 72 9.40 -22.01 4.84
C ASP A 72 10.16 -21.56 6.11
N SER A 73 10.96 -20.49 6.01
CA SER A 73 11.77 -19.90 7.09
C SER A 73 11.72 -18.36 7.06
N ILE A 74 10.55 -17.79 6.74
CA ILE A 74 10.38 -16.35 6.50
C ILE A 74 10.83 -15.45 7.66
N GLY A 75 10.74 -15.93 8.91
CA GLY A 75 11.17 -15.17 10.08
C GLY A 75 12.68 -14.90 10.10
N GLU A 76 13.48 -15.89 9.69
CA GLU A 76 14.94 -15.85 9.68
C GLU A 76 15.50 -15.28 8.37
N ASN A 77 14.78 -15.49 7.26
CA ASN A 77 15.20 -15.11 5.90
C ASN A 77 14.44 -13.91 5.35
N TRP A 78 13.95 -13.03 6.23
CA TRP A 78 13.16 -11.86 5.82
C TRP A 78 13.95 -10.90 4.93
N PHE A 79 15.28 -10.80 5.14
CA PHE A 79 16.16 -9.92 4.37
C PHE A 79 16.24 -10.37 2.91
N GLU A 80 16.57 -11.65 2.69
CA GLU A 80 16.63 -12.27 1.37
C GLU A 80 15.26 -12.22 0.68
N PHE A 81 14.19 -12.49 1.43
CA PHE A 81 12.83 -12.38 0.92
C PHE A 81 12.52 -10.96 0.44
N SER A 82 12.89 -9.93 1.20
CA SER A 82 12.71 -8.53 0.80
C SER A 82 13.48 -8.18 -0.47
N VAL A 83 14.75 -8.54 -0.57
CA VAL A 83 15.57 -8.29 -1.76
C VAL A 83 14.98 -8.97 -2.99
N ASN A 84 14.57 -10.23 -2.86
CA ASN A 84 13.97 -10.98 -3.96
C ASN A 84 12.58 -10.45 -4.34
N ALA A 85 11.75 -10.07 -3.37
CA ALA A 85 10.45 -9.47 -3.62
C ALA A 85 10.58 -8.17 -4.44
N TRP A 86 11.54 -7.31 -4.08
CA TRP A 86 11.87 -6.12 -4.87
C TRP A 86 12.31 -6.50 -6.29
N ASN A 87 13.24 -7.45 -6.44
CA ASN A 87 13.73 -7.90 -7.74
C ASN A 87 12.61 -8.41 -8.65
N ILE A 88 11.67 -9.19 -8.10
CA ILE A 88 10.49 -9.70 -8.83
C ILE A 88 9.59 -8.56 -9.27
N TYR A 89 9.33 -7.60 -8.37
CA TYR A 89 8.47 -6.46 -8.63
C TYR A 89 9.08 -5.50 -9.67
N SER A 90 10.34 -5.11 -9.49
CA SER A 90 11.01 -4.12 -10.34
C SER A 90 11.23 -4.62 -11.76
N ASN A 91 11.54 -5.91 -11.93
CA ASN A 91 11.78 -6.51 -13.23
C ASN A 91 10.54 -7.17 -13.84
N LYS A 92 9.38 -7.05 -13.17
CA LYS A 92 8.11 -7.64 -13.60
C LYS A 92 8.19 -9.14 -13.91
N LEU A 93 9.02 -9.90 -13.18
CA LEU A 93 9.26 -11.34 -13.43
C LEU A 93 7.98 -12.18 -13.32
N TYR A 94 6.98 -11.69 -12.57
CA TYR A 94 5.66 -12.30 -12.50
C TYR A 94 4.97 -12.37 -13.88
N SER A 95 5.21 -11.40 -14.76
CA SER A 95 4.67 -11.39 -16.12
C SER A 95 5.27 -12.51 -16.96
N ASP A 96 6.57 -12.76 -16.81
CA ASP A 96 7.28 -13.83 -17.51
C ASP A 96 6.79 -15.22 -17.06
N TRP A 97 6.25 -15.32 -15.84
CA TRP A 97 5.64 -16.53 -15.30
C TRP A 97 4.17 -16.71 -15.67
N GLY A 98 3.60 -15.79 -16.47
CA GLY A 98 2.22 -15.87 -16.95
C GLY A 98 1.18 -15.25 -16.02
N PHE A 99 1.58 -14.40 -15.05
CA PHE A 99 0.64 -13.67 -14.20
C PHE A 99 0.39 -12.26 -14.72
N ASP A 100 -0.87 -11.86 -14.83
CA ASP A 100 -1.27 -10.53 -15.33
C ASP A 100 -0.84 -9.37 -14.41
N SER A 101 -0.64 -9.66 -13.13
CA SER A 101 -0.25 -8.65 -12.13
C SER A 101 0.53 -9.28 -10.98
N THR A 102 1.30 -8.46 -10.26
CA THR A 102 1.95 -8.90 -9.02
C THR A 102 0.95 -9.45 -8.02
N LYS A 103 -0.25 -8.87 -7.95
CA LYS A 103 -1.32 -9.33 -7.05
C LYS A 103 -1.75 -10.76 -7.39
N SER A 104 -2.01 -11.04 -8.67
CA SER A 104 -2.34 -12.39 -9.15
C SER A 104 -1.25 -13.41 -8.81
N TYR A 105 0.03 -13.04 -9.00
CA TYR A 105 1.16 -13.88 -8.59
C TYR A 105 1.15 -14.18 -7.09
N VAL A 106 1.03 -13.18 -6.23
CA VAL A 106 1.05 -13.39 -4.77
C VAL A 106 -0.14 -14.25 -4.33
N GLU A 107 -1.33 -13.95 -4.85
CA GLU A 107 -2.56 -14.68 -4.52
C GLU A 107 -2.54 -16.14 -4.98
N SER A 108 -1.88 -16.43 -6.11
CA SER A 108 -1.76 -17.79 -6.64
C SER A 108 -0.64 -18.59 -5.98
N ASP A 109 0.56 -18.03 -5.86
CA ASP A 109 1.76 -18.80 -5.51
C ASP A 109 2.16 -18.70 -4.04
N LEU A 110 1.82 -17.59 -3.36
CA LEU A 110 2.39 -17.27 -2.05
C LEU A 110 1.36 -17.27 -0.91
N VAL A 111 0.06 -17.18 -1.22
CA VAL A 111 -1.01 -17.19 -0.20
C VAL A 111 -1.06 -18.51 0.57
N GLU A 112 -0.85 -19.66 -0.10
CA GLU A 112 -0.77 -20.97 0.57
C GLU A 112 0.40 -21.05 1.56
N LYS A 113 1.41 -20.20 1.38
CA LYS A 113 2.57 -20.04 2.28
C LYS A 113 2.38 -18.91 3.31
N GLY A 114 1.16 -18.37 3.42
CA GLY A 114 0.82 -17.35 4.42
C GLY A 114 1.26 -15.93 4.07
N VAL A 115 1.60 -15.65 2.80
CA VAL A 115 1.96 -14.30 2.37
C VAL A 115 0.81 -13.65 1.60
N GLU A 116 0.17 -12.69 2.26
CA GLU A 116 -0.80 -11.82 1.61
C GLU A 116 -0.14 -10.76 0.73
N TYR A 117 -0.87 -10.27 -0.28
CA TYR A 117 -0.42 -9.21 -1.17
C TYR A 117 0.12 -7.98 -0.42
N ARG A 118 -0.57 -7.55 0.64
CA ARG A 118 -0.14 -6.41 1.47
C ARG A 118 1.22 -6.65 2.12
N VAL A 119 1.45 -7.84 2.67
CA VAL A 119 2.72 -8.22 3.31
C VAL A 119 3.84 -8.29 2.27
N PHE A 120 3.54 -8.83 1.08
CA PHE A 120 4.49 -8.83 -0.03
C PHE A 120 4.91 -7.40 -0.42
N MET A 121 3.97 -6.46 -0.50
CA MET A 121 4.29 -5.07 -0.82
C MET A 121 5.16 -4.38 0.24
N TYR A 122 5.02 -4.73 1.52
CA TYR A 122 5.97 -4.28 2.55
C TYR A 122 7.39 -4.80 2.28
N ARG A 123 7.52 -6.04 1.82
CA ARG A 123 8.81 -6.66 1.50
C ARG A 123 9.45 -6.04 0.26
N VAL A 124 8.64 -5.72 -0.75
CA VAL A 124 9.05 -4.94 -1.93
C VAL A 124 9.62 -3.59 -1.51
N GLN A 125 8.93 -2.86 -0.65
CA GLN A 125 9.40 -1.56 -0.15
C GLN A 125 10.72 -1.69 0.61
N MET A 126 10.80 -2.63 1.55
CA MET A 126 12.03 -2.90 2.29
C MET A 126 13.20 -3.28 1.36
N GLY A 127 12.96 -4.17 0.39
CA GLY A 127 13.96 -4.61 -0.58
C GLY A 127 14.45 -3.49 -1.48
N LYS A 128 13.56 -2.57 -1.86
CA LYS A 128 13.91 -1.34 -2.57
C LYS A 128 14.88 -0.51 -1.73
N THR A 129 14.55 -0.22 -0.47
CA THR A 129 15.42 0.54 0.44
C THR A 129 16.78 -0.14 0.64
N ILE A 130 16.79 -1.46 0.88
CA ILE A 130 18.02 -2.26 1.01
C ILE A 130 18.90 -2.11 -0.24
N SER A 131 18.31 -2.28 -1.42
CA SER A 131 19.04 -2.26 -2.70
C SER A 131 19.54 -0.86 -3.05
N GLN A 132 18.76 0.19 -2.78
CA GLN A 132 19.14 1.57 -3.14
C GLN A 132 20.22 2.14 -2.21
N LEU A 133 20.22 1.73 -0.94
CA LEU A 133 21.16 2.22 0.08
C LEU A 133 22.31 1.25 0.36
N ASN A 134 22.40 0.15 -0.40
CA ASN A 134 23.40 -0.92 -0.22
C ASN A 134 23.49 -1.42 1.24
N ILE A 135 22.33 -1.58 1.89
CA ILE A 135 22.29 -2.04 3.28
C ILE A 135 22.67 -3.53 3.33
N GLU A 136 23.71 -3.85 4.09
CA GLU A 136 24.15 -5.23 4.29
C GLU A 136 23.27 -5.95 5.32
N LYS A 137 23.10 -7.27 5.15
CA LYS A 137 22.34 -8.11 6.10
C LYS A 137 22.81 -7.93 7.55
N LYS A 138 24.12 -7.85 7.77
CA LYS A 138 24.73 -7.70 9.10
C LYS A 138 24.28 -6.44 9.83
N GLN A 139 23.92 -5.37 9.11
CA GLN A 139 23.49 -4.11 9.71
C GLN A 139 22.07 -4.20 10.29
N VAL A 140 21.24 -5.13 9.80
CA VAL A 140 19.82 -5.22 10.13
C VAL A 140 19.41 -6.52 10.79
N ASP A 141 20.35 -7.47 10.95
CA ASP A 141 20.12 -8.81 11.50
C ASP A 141 19.42 -8.76 12.88
N ASN A 142 19.80 -7.79 13.72
CA ASN A 142 19.26 -7.62 15.07
C ASN A 142 17.94 -6.81 15.15
N LEU A 143 17.50 -6.14 14.07
CA LEU A 143 16.32 -5.26 14.12
C LEU A 143 15.00 -6.05 13.98
N GLY A 144 15.04 -7.17 13.27
CA GLY A 144 13.85 -7.89 12.82
C GLY A 144 13.03 -7.11 11.78
N TRP A 145 12.22 -7.82 10.99
CA TRP A 145 11.54 -7.23 9.84
C TRP A 145 10.54 -6.13 10.20
N SER A 146 9.86 -6.21 11.36
CA SER A 146 8.82 -5.25 11.74
C SER A 146 9.41 -3.87 12.04
N LYS A 147 10.52 -3.81 12.79
CA LYS A 147 11.22 -2.54 13.04
C LYS A 147 11.84 -2.00 11.75
N PHE A 148 12.46 -2.87 10.95
CA PHE A 148 13.06 -2.43 9.68
C PHE A 148 12.02 -1.87 8.71
N LYS A 149 10.83 -2.48 8.64
CA LYS A 149 9.71 -1.97 7.84
C LYS A 149 9.38 -0.51 8.21
N GLU A 150 9.25 -0.20 9.51
CA GLU A 150 8.99 1.17 9.95
C GLU A 150 10.19 2.10 9.68
N ALA A 151 11.41 1.66 10.00
CA ALA A 151 12.62 2.44 9.77
C ALA A 151 12.84 2.77 8.29
N SER A 152 12.48 1.86 7.38
CA SER A 152 12.60 2.06 5.93
C SER A 152 11.80 3.26 5.41
N LEU A 153 10.82 3.76 6.18
CA LEU A 153 10.07 4.98 5.87
C LEU A 153 10.86 6.28 6.09
N LEU A 154 11.95 6.22 6.87
CA LEU A 154 12.85 7.35 7.13
C LEU A 154 14.04 7.39 6.18
N LEU A 155 14.42 6.21 5.68
CA LEU A 155 15.60 5.99 4.86
C LEU A 155 15.31 6.39 3.41
N ASP A 156 16.01 7.41 2.93
CA ASP A 156 15.87 7.92 1.57
C ASP A 156 17.22 7.89 0.83
N ASN A 157 17.18 7.93 -0.50
CA ASN A 157 18.38 7.84 -1.35
C ASN A 157 19.31 9.06 -1.25
N SER A 158 18.90 10.13 -0.56
CA SER A 158 19.76 11.27 -0.31
C SER A 158 20.61 11.11 0.95
N MET A 159 20.28 10.14 1.80
CA MET A 159 21.03 9.84 3.02
C MET A 159 22.38 9.19 2.69
N GLY A 160 23.43 9.65 3.37
CA GLY A 160 24.74 9.01 3.34
C GLY A 160 24.77 7.74 4.21
N GLU A 161 25.76 6.86 3.96
CA GLU A 161 25.95 5.60 4.71
C GLU A 161 25.99 5.81 6.23
N LYS A 162 26.63 6.91 6.68
CA LYS A 162 26.71 7.26 8.10
C LYS A 162 25.33 7.58 8.70
N GLU A 163 24.51 8.34 8.00
CA GLU A 163 23.16 8.72 8.46
C GLU A 163 22.24 7.51 8.49
N VAL A 164 22.34 6.64 7.48
CA VAL A 164 21.61 5.36 7.44
C VAL A 164 21.98 4.53 8.68
N LYS A 165 23.28 4.40 8.98
CA LYS A 165 23.75 3.66 10.14
C LYS A 165 23.24 4.26 11.45
N GLU A 166 23.28 5.58 11.61
CA GLU A 166 22.77 6.27 12.80
C GLU A 166 21.27 5.98 13.03
N VAL A 167 20.45 6.03 11.98
CA VAL A 167 19.02 5.67 12.09
C VAL A 167 18.83 4.21 12.49
N LEU A 168 19.56 3.28 11.86
CA LEU A 168 19.46 1.86 12.18
C LEU A 168 19.92 1.56 13.62
N ASP A 169 20.99 2.20 14.08
CA ASP A 169 21.51 2.08 15.44
C ASP A 169 20.47 2.58 16.47
N VAL A 170 19.85 3.74 16.23
CA VAL A 170 18.79 4.27 17.09
C VAL A 170 17.57 3.33 17.15
N VAL A 171 17.09 2.87 15.99
CA VAL A 171 15.95 1.95 15.89
C VAL A 171 16.23 0.61 16.58
N SER A 172 17.48 0.14 16.57
CA SER A 172 17.87 -1.12 17.21
C SER A 172 17.59 -1.13 18.72
N GLN A 173 17.72 0.03 19.38
CA GLN A 173 17.58 0.20 20.83
C GLN A 173 16.12 0.43 21.28
N MET A 174 15.22 0.70 20.36
CA MET A 174 13.81 1.00 20.63
C MET A 174 12.93 -0.25 20.51
N ASN A 175 11.86 -0.35 21.29
CA ASN A 175 10.79 -1.33 21.01
C ASN A 175 9.94 -0.89 19.79
N LEU A 176 9.12 -1.77 19.24
CA LEU A 176 8.38 -1.48 18.00
C LEU A 176 7.49 -0.23 18.09
N ARG A 177 6.84 -0.01 19.24
CA ARG A 177 5.96 1.15 19.45
C ARG A 177 6.76 2.45 19.48
N GLU A 178 7.92 2.44 20.13
CA GLU A 178 8.85 3.57 20.13
C GLU A 178 9.37 3.88 18.73
N VAL A 179 9.64 2.85 17.91
CA VAL A 179 10.03 3.04 16.50
C VAL A 179 8.91 3.70 15.70
N GLU A 180 7.67 3.26 15.85
CA GLU A 180 6.51 3.87 15.17
C GLU A 180 6.36 5.36 15.54
N ASP A 181 6.48 5.68 16.83
CA ASP A 181 6.41 7.06 17.31
C ASP A 181 7.60 7.90 16.81
N TYR A 182 8.82 7.35 16.83
CA TYR A 182 10.02 7.99 16.31
C TYR A 182 9.90 8.30 14.82
N VAL A 183 9.49 7.30 14.01
CA VAL A 183 9.30 7.46 12.56
C VAL A 183 8.26 8.53 12.26
N LYS A 184 7.16 8.56 13.00
CA LYS A 184 6.12 9.59 12.85
C LYS A 184 6.66 10.99 13.15
N GLN A 185 7.45 11.15 14.20
CA GLN A 185 8.05 12.43 14.58
C GLN A 185 9.06 12.91 13.54
N GLU A 186 9.98 12.05 13.10
CA GLU A 186 11.01 12.41 12.12
C GLU A 186 10.41 12.74 10.75
N ARG A 187 9.40 12.00 10.29
CA ARG A 187 8.68 12.34 9.07
C ARG A 187 8.02 13.71 9.14
N THR A 188 7.38 14.00 10.27
CA THR A 188 6.75 15.30 10.50
C THR A 188 7.79 16.43 10.46
N LYS A 189 8.96 16.23 11.09
CA LYS A 189 10.07 17.20 11.05
C LYS A 189 10.57 17.42 9.61
N LYS A 190 10.78 16.34 8.84
CA LYS A 190 11.21 16.42 7.42
C LYS A 190 10.21 17.17 6.55
N GLU A 191 8.91 17.00 6.80
CA GLU A 191 7.83 17.66 6.06
C GLU A 191 7.64 19.15 6.46
N GLY A 192 8.42 19.66 7.43
CA GLY A 192 8.33 21.04 7.91
C GLY A 192 7.01 21.38 8.62
N GLY A 193 6.19 20.36 8.91
CA GLY A 193 4.89 20.51 9.53
C GLY A 193 5.00 20.50 11.06
N THR A 194 4.13 21.26 11.73
CA THR A 194 3.79 20.92 13.11
C THR A 194 2.98 19.62 13.06
N PRO A 195 3.26 18.61 13.90
CA PRO A 195 2.51 17.35 13.86
C PRO A 195 1.02 17.62 14.09
N VAL A 196 0.23 17.62 13.02
CA VAL A 196 -1.22 17.68 13.14
C VAL A 196 -1.67 16.28 13.51
N LYS A 197 -2.09 16.10 14.76
CA LYS A 197 -2.65 14.83 15.21
C LYS A 197 -4.05 14.68 14.63
N TYR A 198 -4.15 14.01 13.49
CA TYR A 198 -5.44 13.58 12.96
C TYR A 198 -6.05 12.52 13.88
N SER A 199 -7.30 12.72 14.25
CA SER A 199 -8.13 11.70 14.90
C SER A 199 -9.26 11.34 13.95
N LYS A 200 -9.49 10.05 13.72
CA LYS A 200 -10.60 9.59 12.88
C LYS A 200 -11.81 9.29 13.76
N LEU A 201 -12.90 9.99 13.50
CA LEU A 201 -14.22 9.64 14.02
C LEU A 201 -14.98 8.87 12.93
N SER A 202 -15.71 7.83 13.29
CA SER A 202 -16.48 7.03 12.34
C SER A 202 -17.86 6.75 12.91
N PHE A 203 -18.87 7.04 12.10
CA PHE A 203 -20.27 6.84 12.42
C PHE A 203 -20.87 5.81 11.47
N SER A 204 -21.93 5.15 11.90
CA SER A 204 -22.71 4.25 11.05
C SER A 204 -24.17 4.66 11.14
N PHE A 205 -24.74 4.99 9.99
CA PHE A 205 -26.09 5.53 9.86
C PHE A 205 -26.95 4.56 9.04
N ASN A 206 -28.27 4.64 9.21
CA ASN A 206 -29.17 4.07 8.21
C ASN A 206 -29.28 5.01 6.98
N GLU A 207 -30.00 4.57 5.94
CA GLU A 207 -30.12 5.31 4.67
C GLU A 207 -30.71 6.72 4.88
N GLU A 208 -31.82 6.84 5.59
CA GLU A 208 -32.49 8.13 5.89
C GLU A 208 -31.59 9.09 6.69
N GLN A 209 -30.87 8.58 7.70
CA GLN A 209 -29.89 9.35 8.45
C GLN A 209 -28.70 9.78 7.60
N THR A 210 -28.30 8.94 6.63
CA THR A 210 -27.19 9.25 5.72
C THR A 210 -27.57 10.43 4.82
N GLU A 211 -28.75 10.38 4.20
CA GLU A 211 -29.27 11.49 3.38
C GLU A 211 -29.32 12.80 4.17
N THR A 212 -29.82 12.75 5.41
CA THR A 212 -29.91 13.93 6.28
C THR A 212 -28.53 14.52 6.60
N VAL A 213 -27.53 13.67 6.92
CA VAL A 213 -26.17 14.13 7.23
C VAL A 213 -25.47 14.67 5.99
N GLU A 214 -25.68 14.05 4.83
CA GLU A 214 -25.12 14.52 3.55
C GLU A 214 -25.70 15.88 3.16
N GLU A 215 -27.02 16.08 3.27
CA GLU A 215 -27.67 17.36 3.00
C GLU A 215 -27.15 18.47 3.94
N ALA A 216 -26.96 18.17 5.23
CA ALA A 216 -26.41 19.11 6.20
C ALA A 216 -24.96 19.50 5.85
N LEU A 217 -24.12 18.54 5.47
CA LEU A 217 -22.75 18.78 5.04
C LEU A 217 -22.71 19.63 3.76
N ASP A 218 -23.55 19.31 2.78
CA ASP A 218 -23.64 20.04 1.52
C ASP A 218 -24.06 21.49 1.73
N THR A 219 -25.08 21.72 2.56
CA THR A 219 -25.54 23.06 2.94
C THR A 219 -24.43 23.85 3.62
N ALA A 220 -23.73 23.24 4.59
CA ALA A 220 -22.60 23.89 5.27
C ALA A 220 -21.43 24.21 4.31
N MET A 221 -21.13 23.31 3.37
CA MET A 221 -20.11 23.56 2.35
C MET A 221 -20.50 24.72 1.43
N GLU A 222 -21.76 24.80 1.00
CA GLU A 222 -22.27 25.91 0.19
C GLU A 222 -22.19 27.25 0.93
N LEU A 223 -22.61 27.29 2.21
CA LEU A 223 -22.53 28.49 3.04
C LEU A 223 -21.10 28.99 3.23
N LEU A 224 -20.12 28.08 3.33
CA LEU A 224 -18.71 28.39 3.48
C LEU A 224 -17.97 28.54 2.15
N SER A 225 -18.66 28.38 1.01
CA SER A 225 -18.06 28.39 -0.34
C SER A 225 -16.91 27.37 -0.50
N LEU A 226 -17.09 26.18 0.06
CA LEU A 226 -16.12 25.09 0.01
C LEU A 226 -16.31 24.21 -1.24
N ASP A 227 -15.22 23.63 -1.72
CA ASP A 227 -15.23 22.70 -2.85
C ASP A 227 -15.76 21.32 -2.42
N LYS A 228 -16.86 20.86 -3.04
CA LYS A 228 -17.51 19.58 -2.73
C LYS A 228 -16.65 18.36 -3.07
N GLU A 229 -15.73 18.48 -4.02
CA GLU A 229 -14.84 17.37 -4.44
C GLU A 229 -13.65 17.19 -3.46
N ASN A 230 -13.38 18.20 -2.63
CA ASN A 230 -12.28 18.16 -1.68
C ASN A 230 -12.72 17.52 -0.35
N ALA A 231 -12.13 16.38 0.00
CA ALA A 231 -12.44 15.67 1.25
C ALA A 231 -12.20 16.51 2.52
N ILE A 232 -11.29 17.50 2.48
CA ILE A 232 -11.04 18.40 3.60
C ILE A 232 -12.25 19.31 3.85
N SER A 233 -12.98 19.69 2.81
CA SER A 233 -14.18 20.53 2.91
C SER A 233 -15.25 19.92 3.80
N LYS A 234 -15.44 18.60 3.73
CA LYS A 234 -16.40 17.89 4.61
C LYS A 234 -16.01 17.97 6.09
N ASN A 235 -14.72 17.97 6.41
CA ASN A 235 -14.25 18.11 7.80
C ASN A 235 -14.55 19.53 8.33
N ILE A 236 -14.30 20.56 7.51
CA ILE A 236 -14.58 21.96 7.87
C ILE A 236 -16.08 22.18 8.01
N ALA A 237 -16.89 21.62 7.10
CA ALA A 237 -18.34 21.68 7.16
C ALA A 237 -18.89 21.01 8.43
N LEU A 238 -18.36 19.84 8.80
CA LEU A 238 -18.73 19.15 10.05
C LEU A 238 -18.38 20.00 11.28
N GLU A 239 -17.18 20.60 11.32
CA GLU A 239 -16.77 21.50 12.40
C GLU A 239 -17.73 22.69 12.53
N TYR A 240 -18.10 23.31 11.41
CA TYR A 240 -19.08 24.40 11.37
C TYR A 240 -20.45 23.96 11.92
N ILE A 241 -20.98 22.81 11.49
CA ILE A 241 -22.26 22.28 11.99
C ILE A 241 -22.20 22.08 13.51
N CYS A 242 -21.12 21.49 14.02
CA CYS A 242 -20.96 21.27 15.45
C CYS A 242 -20.81 22.58 16.24
N ALA A 243 -20.07 23.56 15.70
CA ALA A 243 -19.88 24.86 16.32
C ALA A 243 -21.18 25.67 16.35
N GLU A 244 -21.91 25.73 15.24
CA GLU A 244 -23.22 26.37 15.12
C GLU A 244 -24.22 25.74 16.09
N TRP A 245 -24.29 24.40 16.10
CA TRP A 245 -25.15 23.68 17.04
C TRP A 245 -24.81 24.03 18.49
N SER A 246 -23.52 24.04 18.84
CA SER A 246 -23.06 24.35 20.20
C SER A 246 -23.35 25.78 20.63
N LEU A 247 -23.34 26.74 19.70
CA LEU A 247 -23.61 28.15 19.98
C LEU A 247 -25.11 28.43 20.10
N ASN A 248 -25.94 27.75 19.31
CA ASN A 248 -27.37 28.05 19.20
C ASN A 248 -28.26 27.11 20.04
N HIS A 249 -27.73 26.00 20.53
CA HIS A 249 -28.48 25.09 21.40
C HIS A 249 -28.22 25.37 22.88
N ASN A 250 -29.22 26.00 23.50
CA ASN A 250 -29.39 26.13 24.95
C ASN A 250 -29.51 24.75 25.61
N GLU A 251 -29.01 24.57 26.84
CA GLU A 251 -28.96 23.26 27.56
C GLU A 251 -30.33 22.55 27.61
N ASP A 252 -31.43 23.31 27.59
CA ASP A 252 -32.80 22.81 27.58
C ASP A 252 -33.17 22.05 26.30
N LEU A 253 -32.59 22.39 25.15
CA LEU A 253 -32.82 21.64 23.89
C LEU A 253 -32.05 20.32 23.89
N ALA A 254 -30.83 20.30 24.45
CA ALA A 254 -30.08 19.07 24.65
C ALA A 254 -30.81 18.11 25.59
N LYS A 255 -31.50 18.65 26.60
CA LYS A 255 -32.41 17.89 27.48
C LYS A 255 -33.61 17.34 26.71
N THR A 256 -34.20 18.13 25.82
CA THR A 256 -35.32 17.69 24.96
C THR A 256 -34.91 16.58 24.00
N VAL A 257 -33.74 16.66 23.35
CA VAL A 257 -33.22 15.59 22.49
C VAL A 257 -32.94 14.33 23.32
N LYS A 258 -32.34 14.46 24.51
CA LYS A 258 -32.18 13.34 25.46
C LYS A 258 -33.52 12.73 25.85
N ASP A 259 -34.54 13.54 26.11
CA ASP A 259 -35.87 13.08 26.47
C ASP A 259 -36.55 12.37 25.30
N LYS A 260 -36.41 12.86 24.05
CA LYS A 260 -36.91 12.19 22.85
C LYS A 260 -36.24 10.84 22.58
N ILE A 261 -34.92 10.76 22.81
CA ILE A 261 -34.18 9.49 22.72
C ILE A 261 -34.65 8.53 23.84
N ARG A 262 -34.78 9.02 25.08
CA ARG A 262 -35.26 8.22 26.23
C ARG A 262 -36.68 7.72 26.04
N ASN A 263 -37.54 8.53 25.42
CA ASN A 263 -38.94 8.21 25.17
C ASN A 263 -39.13 7.31 23.93
N GLY A 264 -38.05 6.92 23.24
CA GLY A 264 -38.12 6.05 22.05
C GLY A 264 -38.70 6.73 20.81
N GLU A 265 -38.83 8.06 20.83
CA GLU A 265 -39.27 8.85 19.67
C GLU A 265 -38.17 8.88 18.60
N VAL A 266 -36.92 8.72 19.00
CA VAL A 266 -35.78 8.46 18.11
C VAL A 266 -35.45 6.98 18.21
N LYS A 267 -35.76 6.21 17.15
CA LYS A 267 -35.48 4.77 17.12
C LYS A 267 -33.99 4.52 17.16
N THR A 268 -33.51 3.96 18.26
CA THR A 268 -32.10 3.61 18.41
C THR A 268 -31.83 2.27 17.75
N THR A 269 -30.63 2.08 17.22
CA THR A 269 -30.24 0.86 16.48
C THR A 269 -30.31 -0.41 17.33
N SER A 270 -30.37 -0.32 18.67
CA SER A 270 -30.62 -1.47 19.55
C SER A 270 -32.02 -2.06 19.37
N ASP A 271 -33.00 -1.29 18.91
CA ASP A 271 -34.39 -1.76 18.73
C ASP A 271 -34.55 -2.66 17.49
N ARG A 272 -33.52 -2.78 16.65
CA ARG A 272 -33.51 -3.67 15.47
C ARG A 272 -32.82 -5.01 15.70
N VAL A 273 -32.07 -5.19 16.79
CA VAL A 273 -31.55 -6.52 17.16
C VAL A 273 -32.63 -7.24 17.96
N GLY A 274 -33.70 -7.61 17.27
CA GLY A 274 -34.67 -8.55 17.81
C GLY A 274 -33.90 -9.77 18.32
N HIS A 275 -34.00 -10.03 19.62
CA HIS A 275 -33.60 -11.29 20.22
C HIS A 275 -34.16 -12.42 19.35
N LYS A 276 -33.30 -13.05 18.54
CA LYS A 276 -33.57 -14.39 18.04
C LYS A 276 -33.68 -15.24 19.29
N LYS A 277 -34.92 -15.47 19.76
CA LYS A 277 -35.20 -16.52 20.73
C LYS A 277 -34.58 -17.78 20.14
N HIS A 278 -33.55 -18.27 20.81
CA HIS A 278 -32.99 -19.58 20.56
C HIS A 278 -34.13 -20.56 20.86
N ILE A 279 -34.82 -21.02 19.83
CA ILE A 279 -35.75 -22.13 19.94
C ILE A 279 -34.86 -23.33 20.25
N GLN A 280 -34.84 -23.75 21.52
CA GLN A 280 -34.35 -25.06 21.90
C GLN A 280 -35.40 -26.06 21.42
N THR A 281 -35.10 -26.74 20.31
CA THR A 281 -35.83 -27.94 19.91
C THR A 281 -35.34 -29.07 20.81
N GLU A 282 -36.17 -29.45 21.79
CA GLU A 282 -36.05 -30.74 22.46
C GLU A 282 -36.29 -31.83 21.41
N VAL A 283 -35.28 -32.66 21.18
CA VAL A 283 -35.42 -33.90 20.42
C VAL A 283 -35.79 -34.97 21.43
N GLU A 284 -37.08 -35.30 21.52
CA GLU A 284 -37.55 -36.49 22.23
C GLU A 284 -37.06 -37.73 21.47
N GLY A 285 -36.32 -38.59 22.18
CA GLY A 285 -35.86 -39.87 21.68
C GLY A 285 -37.00 -40.89 21.63
N SER A 286 -37.03 -41.66 20.55
CA SER A 286 -37.68 -42.97 20.44
C SER A 286 -36.72 -43.92 19.72
#